data_AF-G9L582-F1
#
_entry.id   AF-G9L582-F1
#
_cell.length_a   1.000
_cell.length_b   1.000
_cell.length_c   1.000
_cell.angle_alpha   90.00
_cell.angle_beta   90.00
_cell.angle_gamma   90.00
#
_symmetry.space_group_name_H-M   'P 1'
#
loop_
_entity.id
_entity.type
_entity.pdbx_description
1 polymer ?
#
loop_
_entity_poly.entity_id
_entity_poly.type
_entity_poly.pdbx_seq_one_letter_code
_entity_poly.pdbx_strand_id
1 'polypeptide(L)'
;GEVNETGECTGSYYCKKGVILPIWEPQDPSFGDKIARATVYFVAMVYMFLGVSIIADRFMSSIEVITSQEKEITIKKPNGETTKTTVRIWNETVSNLTLMALGSSAPEILLSVIEVCGHNFTAGDLGPSTIVGSAAFNMFIIIALCVYVVPDGETRKIKHLRVFFVTAA
;
A
#
# COMPACT_ATOMS: atom_id res chain seq x y z
N GLY A 1 -23.07 26.57 -34.88
CA GLY A 1 -23.67 25.77 -33.79
C GLY A 1 -22.69 25.83 -32.65
N GLU A 2 -22.80 26.89 -31.86
CA GLU A 2 -21.82 27.28 -30.85
C GLU A 2 -22.32 26.99 -29.44
N VAL A 3 -21.33 26.79 -28.59
CA VAL A 3 -21.30 26.45 -27.17
C VAL A 3 -22.21 27.35 -26.33
N ASN A 4 -22.85 26.78 -25.31
CA ASN A 4 -23.21 27.53 -24.11
C ASN A 4 -22.90 26.69 -22.85
N GLU A 5 -21.72 26.96 -22.30
CA GLU A 5 -21.27 26.56 -20.98
C GLU A 5 -21.98 27.40 -19.91
N THR A 6 -23.08 26.89 -19.37
CA THR A 6 -23.55 27.25 -18.02
C THR A 6 -24.22 26.03 -17.41
N GLY A 7 -23.44 24.97 -17.19
CA GLY A 7 -23.89 23.82 -16.42
C GLY A 7 -23.74 24.12 -14.94
N GLU A 8 -24.79 24.62 -14.29
CA GLU A 8 -24.90 24.42 -12.83
C GLU A 8 -24.74 22.92 -12.56
N CYS A 9 -23.85 22.56 -11.63
CA CYS A 9 -23.65 21.19 -11.17
C CYS A 9 -24.88 20.69 -10.39
N THR A 10 -26.01 20.52 -11.06
CA THR A 10 -27.22 19.88 -10.53
C THR A 10 -27.27 18.42 -10.97
N GLY A 11 -26.20 17.68 -10.67
CA GLY A 11 -26.23 16.22 -10.74
C GLY A 11 -26.88 15.66 -9.48
N SER A 12 -28.05 15.04 -9.61
CA SER A 12 -28.55 14.13 -8.56
C SER A 12 -27.62 12.93 -8.49
N TYR A 13 -26.58 13.00 -7.64
CA TYR A 13 -25.72 11.86 -7.36
C TYR A 13 -26.54 10.83 -6.57
N TYR A 14 -27.06 9.82 -7.27
CA TYR A 14 -27.64 8.66 -6.62
C TYR A 14 -26.53 7.93 -5.86
N CYS A 15 -26.65 7.86 -4.53
CA CYS A 15 -25.70 7.11 -3.71
C CYS A 15 -25.80 5.62 -4.06
N LYS A 16 -24.67 5.05 -4.49
CA LYS A 16 -24.54 3.59 -4.66
C LYS A 16 -24.59 2.93 -3.28
N LYS A 17 -25.10 1.70 -3.24
CA LYS A 17 -25.11 0.87 -2.03
C LYS A 17 -23.67 0.63 -1.58
N GLY A 18 -23.34 1.01 -0.35
CA GLY A 18 -22.00 0.81 0.19
C GLY A 18 -21.68 -0.66 0.44
N VAL A 19 -20.41 -1.02 0.29
CA VAL A 19 -19.90 -2.40 0.51
C VAL A 19 -19.86 -2.75 2.00
N ILE A 20 -19.36 -1.82 2.83
CA ILE A 20 -19.15 -2.04 4.27
C ILE A 20 -20.23 -1.33 5.10
N LEU A 21 -20.52 -0.07 4.77
CA LEU A 21 -21.55 0.72 5.47
C LEU A 21 -22.78 0.85 4.59
N PRO A 22 -23.97 0.43 5.07
CA PRO A 22 -25.20 0.61 4.32
C PRO A 22 -25.53 2.11 4.19
N ILE A 23 -26.26 2.44 3.12
CA ILE A 23 -26.76 3.79 2.93
C ILE A 23 -27.75 4.15 4.03
N TRP A 24 -27.59 5.34 4.61
CA TRP A 24 -28.53 5.83 5.62
C TRP A 24 -29.64 6.65 4.93
N GLU A 25 -30.86 6.10 4.92
CA GLU A 25 -32.06 6.77 4.40
C GLU A 25 -32.70 7.71 5.44
N PRO A 26 -33.40 8.80 5.06
CA PRO A 26 -33.65 9.31 3.70
C PRO A 26 -32.44 10.01 3.07
N GLN A 27 -32.37 10.05 1.73
CA GLN A 27 -31.31 10.71 0.95
C GLN A 27 -31.26 12.24 1.17
N ASP A 28 -32.41 12.85 1.52
CA ASP A 28 -32.57 14.27 1.84
C ASP A 28 -32.89 14.51 3.33
N PRO A 29 -31.88 14.44 4.22
CA PRO A 29 -32.07 14.70 5.63
C PRO A 29 -31.98 16.20 5.97
N SER A 30 -32.49 16.60 7.14
CA SER A 30 -32.38 17.96 7.67
C SER A 30 -30.90 18.38 7.87
N PHE A 31 -30.60 19.68 7.96
CA PHE A 31 -29.20 20.15 8.13
C PHE A 31 -28.52 19.53 9.37
N GLY A 32 -29.24 19.38 10.48
CA GLY A 32 -28.72 18.73 11.68
C GLY A 32 -28.39 17.25 11.47
N ASP A 33 -29.25 16.53 10.76
CA ASP A 33 -29.05 15.11 10.43
C ASP A 33 -27.90 14.91 9.43
N LYS A 34 -27.69 15.84 8.49
CA LYS A 34 -26.52 15.83 7.59
C LYS A 34 -25.21 15.89 8.38
N ILE A 35 -25.13 16.80 9.35
CA ILE A 35 -23.93 16.94 10.21
C ILE A 35 -23.74 15.67 11.04
N ALA A 36 -24.78 15.18 11.70
CA ALA A 36 -24.70 13.97 12.51
C ALA A 36 -24.21 12.75 11.70
N ARG A 37 -24.76 12.56 10.49
CA ARG A 37 -24.33 11.49 9.57
C ARG A 37 -22.89 11.67 9.11
N ALA A 38 -22.49 12.89 8.74
CA ALA A 38 -21.12 13.18 8.35
C ALA A 38 -20.14 12.84 9.47
N THR A 39 -20.47 13.18 10.73
CA THR A 39 -19.66 12.81 11.89
C THR A 39 -19.59 11.29 12.09
N VAL A 40 -20.71 10.58 11.99
CA VAL A 40 -20.72 9.11 12.12
C VAL A 40 -19.89 8.45 11.02
N TYR A 41 -20.05 8.85 9.77
CA TYR A 41 -19.25 8.34 8.66
C TYR A 41 -17.77 8.69 8.81
N PHE A 42 -17.45 9.88 9.31
CA PHE A 42 -16.07 10.28 9.58
C PHE A 42 -15.43 9.40 10.68
N VAL A 43 -16.13 9.19 11.79
CA VAL A 43 -15.65 8.32 12.88
C VAL A 43 -15.49 6.87 12.39
N ALA A 44 -16.47 6.37 11.62
CA ALA A 44 -16.40 5.03 11.04
C ALA A 44 -15.25 4.88 10.04
N MET A 45 -14.98 5.91 9.22
CA MET A 45 -13.86 5.97 8.29
C MET A 45 -12.52 5.94 9.05
N VAL A 46 -12.37 6.75 10.09
CA VAL A 46 -11.17 6.75 10.94
C VAL A 46 -10.97 5.38 11.61
N TYR A 47 -12.04 4.77 12.12
CA TYR A 47 -11.97 3.44 12.72
C TYR A 47 -11.51 2.37 11.72
N MET A 48 -12.09 2.36 10.51
CA MET A 48 -11.69 1.42 9.46
C MET A 48 -10.26 1.67 8.98
N PHE A 49 -9.85 2.94 8.85
CA PHE A 49 -8.49 3.31 8.50
C PHE A 49 -7.48 2.79 9.52
N LEU A 50 -7.71 3.01 10.82
CA LEU A 50 -6.87 2.48 11.89
C LEU A 50 -6.79 0.95 11.85
N GLY A 51 -7.92 0.27 11.61
CA GLY A 51 -7.96 -1.18 11.47
C GLY A 51 -7.06 -1.69 10.33
N VAL A 52 -7.17 -1.09 9.14
CA VAL A 52 -6.33 -1.43 7.99
C VAL A 52 -4.86 -1.11 8.26
N SER A 53 -4.55 0.03 8.89
CA SER A 53 -3.17 0.39 9.26
C SER A 53 -2.53 -0.62 10.22
N ILE A 54 -3.25 -1.09 11.23
CA ILE A 54 -2.74 -2.10 12.18
C ILE A 54 -2.46 -3.42 11.48
N ILE A 55 -3.34 -3.86 10.57
CA ILE A 55 -3.15 -5.10 9.81
C ILE A 55 -1.94 -4.98 8.88
N ALA A 56 -1.80 -3.84 8.20
CA ALA A 56 -0.66 -3.56 7.32
C ALA A 56 0.66 -3.58 8.10
N ASP A 57 0.72 -2.91 9.25
CA ASP A 57 1.92 -2.88 10.10
C ASP A 57 2.29 -4.29 10.59
N ARG A 58 1.30 -5.07 11.03
CA ARG A 58 1.54 -6.44 11.46
C ARG A 58 2.04 -7.34 10.33
N PHE A 59 1.50 -7.17 9.13
CA PHE A 59 1.95 -7.90 7.94
C PHE A 59 3.39 -7.53 7.57
N MET A 60 3.70 -6.24 7.55
CA MET A 60 5.05 -5.74 7.28
C MET A 60 6.08 -6.24 8.30
N SER A 61 5.76 -6.15 9.59
CA SER A 61 6.58 -6.69 10.68
C SER A 61 6.84 -8.19 10.51
N SER A 62 5.85 -8.94 10.02
CA SER A 62 6.01 -10.37 9.75
C SER A 62 6.97 -10.65 8.60
N ILE A 63 6.92 -9.85 7.53
CA ILE A 63 7.85 -9.94 6.39
C ILE A 63 9.28 -9.59 6.83
N GLU A 64 9.46 -8.56 7.66
CA GLU A 64 10.76 -8.18 8.20
C GLU A 64 11.40 -9.34 8.99
N VAL A 65 10.63 -9.98 9.89
CA VAL A 65 11.08 -11.15 10.64
C VAL A 65 11.43 -12.34 9.73
N ILE A 66 10.65 -12.57 8.67
CA ILE A 66 10.91 -13.68 7.73
C ILE A 66 12.21 -13.45 6.95
N THR A 67 12.42 -12.21 6.50
CA THR A 67 13.60 -11.83 5.69
C THR A 67 14.89 -11.76 6.49
N SER A 68 14.80 -11.55 7.81
CA SER A 68 15.96 -11.50 8.71
C SER A 68 16.41 -12.86 9.25
N GLN A 69 15.79 -13.98 8.86
CA GLN A 69 16.18 -15.31 9.37
C GLN A 69 17.56 -15.74 8.88
N GLU A 70 18.36 -16.29 9.80
CA GLU A 70 19.70 -16.82 9.53
C GLU A 70 19.72 -18.35 9.70
N LYS A 71 20.52 -19.03 8.87
CA LYS A 71 20.73 -20.47 8.88
C LYS A 71 22.21 -20.78 9.04
N GLU A 72 22.53 -21.65 9.98
CA GLU A 72 23.87 -22.23 10.11
C GLU A 72 24.11 -23.25 9.00
N ILE A 73 25.12 -23.02 8.17
CA ILE A 73 25.63 -23.98 7.19
C ILE A 73 27.01 -24.45 7.59
N THR A 74 27.20 -25.77 7.56
CA THR A 74 28.50 -26.40 7.82
C THR A 74 29.22 -26.57 6.50
N ILE A 75 30.25 -25.75 6.25
CA ILE A 75 31.07 -25.85 5.05
C ILE A 75 32.28 -26.72 5.38
N LYS A 76 32.42 -27.85 4.67
CA LYS A 76 33.63 -28.67 4.70
C LYS A 76 34.68 -28.02 3.82
N LYS A 77 35.77 -27.54 4.42
CA LYS A 77 36.93 -27.02 3.69
C LYS A 77 37.70 -28.18 3.04
N PRO A 78 38.46 -27.93 1.96
CA PRO A 78 39.31 -28.95 1.32
C PRO A 78 40.38 -29.56 2.26
N ASN A 79 40.67 -28.91 3.39
CA ASN A 79 41.57 -29.41 4.44
C ASN A 79 40.90 -30.37 5.45
N GLY A 80 39.63 -30.77 5.25
CA GLY A 80 38.92 -31.70 6.13
C GLY A 80 38.27 -31.07 7.37
N GLU A 81 38.54 -29.80 7.67
CA GLU A 81 37.90 -29.06 8.77
C GLU A 81 36.48 -28.61 8.41
N THR A 82 35.53 -28.82 9.33
CA THR A 82 34.16 -28.30 9.24
C THR A 82 34.08 -26.94 9.93
N THR A 83 33.84 -25.87 9.19
CA THR A 83 33.54 -24.55 9.75
C THR A 83 32.03 -24.31 9.69
N LYS A 84 31.41 -23.98 10.82
CA LYS A 84 30.02 -23.51 10.88
C LYS A 84 29.99 -22.01 10.57
N THR A 85 29.24 -21.62 9.55
CA THR A 85 29.01 -20.22 9.20
C THR A 85 27.51 -19.95 9.22
N THR A 86 27.10 -18.87 9.87
CA THR A 86 25.73 -18.35 9.79
C THR A 86 25.59 -17.53 8.51
N VAL A 87 24.58 -17.84 7.69
CA VAL A 87 24.21 -17.03 6.54
C VAL A 87 22.72 -16.72 6.58
N ARG A 88 22.33 -15.55 6.09
CA ARG A 88 20.92 -15.21 5.90
C ARG A 88 20.26 -16.22 4.93
N ILE A 89 19.04 -16.64 5.26
CA ILE A 89 18.27 -17.57 4.42
C ILE A 89 17.90 -16.89 3.10
N TRP A 90 17.52 -15.63 3.16
CA TRP A 90 17.12 -14.85 2.00
C TRP A 90 18.26 -13.96 1.52
N ASN A 91 18.41 -13.89 0.19
CA ASN A 91 19.32 -12.92 -0.42
C ASN A 91 18.79 -11.50 -0.16
N GLU A 92 19.64 -10.60 0.33
CA GLU A 92 19.26 -9.22 0.68
C GLU A 92 18.55 -8.47 -0.45
N THR A 93 18.94 -8.72 -1.71
CA THR A 93 18.29 -8.12 -2.87
C THR A 93 16.85 -8.62 -3.03
N VAL A 94 16.63 -9.94 -2.91
CA VAL A 94 15.30 -10.55 -3.05
C VAL A 94 14.40 -10.14 -1.87
N SER A 95 14.96 -10.10 -0.65
CA SER A 95 14.25 -9.63 0.54
C SER A 95 13.74 -8.20 0.37
N ASN A 96 14.63 -7.28 -0.04
CA ASN A 96 14.31 -5.86 -0.08
C ASN A 96 13.46 -5.46 -1.30
N LEU A 97 13.75 -6.02 -2.48
CA LEU A 97 13.02 -5.62 -3.69
C LEU A 97 11.67 -6.35 -3.84
N THR A 98 11.55 -7.58 -3.37
CA THR A 98 10.35 -8.39 -3.60
C THR A 98 9.51 -8.51 -2.35
N LEU A 99 10.06 -9.08 -1.28
CA LEU A 99 9.27 -9.42 -0.09
C LEU A 99 8.86 -8.16 0.67
N MET A 100 9.80 -7.24 0.90
CA MET A 100 9.55 -5.98 1.61
C MET A 100 8.62 -5.04 0.83
N ALA A 101 8.77 -4.97 -0.50
CA ALA A 101 7.88 -4.20 -1.37
C ALA A 101 6.44 -4.77 -1.40
N LEU A 102 6.30 -6.10 -1.37
CA LEU A 102 5.01 -6.74 -1.21
C LEU A 102 4.39 -6.45 0.17
N GLY A 103 5.22 -6.41 1.21
CA GLY A 103 4.85 -6.00 2.57
C GLY A 103 4.19 -4.62 2.62
N SER A 104 4.78 -3.63 1.96
CA SER A 104 4.25 -2.26 1.93
C SER A 104 2.94 -2.12 1.15
N SER A 105 2.67 -2.99 0.18
CA SER A 105 1.46 -2.93 -0.67
C SER A 105 0.28 -3.77 -0.15
N ALA A 106 0.46 -4.40 1.02
CA ALA A 106 -0.55 -5.27 1.62
C ALA A 106 -1.90 -4.59 1.92
N PRO A 107 -1.97 -3.36 2.47
CA PRO A 107 -3.26 -2.70 2.69
C PRO A 107 -4.02 -2.41 1.37
N GLU A 108 -3.34 -2.06 0.29
CA GLU A 108 -3.94 -1.80 -1.03
C GLU A 108 -4.50 -3.08 -1.65
N ILE A 109 -3.76 -4.19 -1.52
CA ILE A 109 -4.21 -5.51 -1.97
C ILE A 109 -5.44 -5.93 -1.16
N LEU A 110 -5.41 -5.76 0.17
CA LEU A 110 -6.53 -6.09 1.05
C LEU A 110 -7.79 -5.31 0.68
N LEU A 111 -7.66 -4.00 0.42
CA LEU A 111 -8.78 -3.15 0.03
C LEU A 111 -9.40 -3.60 -1.30
N SER A 112 -8.54 -3.96 -2.27
CA SER A 112 -8.95 -4.46 -3.58
C SER A 112 -9.70 -5.78 -3.47
N VAL A 113 -9.24 -6.69 -2.59
CA VAL A 113 -9.93 -7.97 -2.34
C VAL A 113 -11.28 -7.75 -1.68
N ILE A 114 -11.37 -6.89 -0.66
CA ILE A 114 -12.63 -6.57 0.03
C ILE A 114 -13.65 -5.99 -0.96
N GLU A 115 -13.23 -5.10 -1.86
CA GLU A 115 -14.10 -4.49 -2.85
C GLU A 115 -14.63 -5.52 -3.86
N VAL A 116 -13.76 -6.38 -4.39
CA VAL A 116 -14.14 -7.43 -5.36
C VAL A 116 -15.08 -8.46 -4.73
N CYS A 117 -14.80 -8.90 -3.50
CA CYS A 117 -15.68 -9.80 -2.77
C CYS A 117 -17.03 -9.14 -2.44
N GLY A 118 -17.03 -7.85 -2.12
CA GLY A 118 -18.23 -7.06 -1.83
C GLY A 118 -19.16 -6.84 -3.03
N HIS A 119 -18.62 -6.86 -4.25
CA HIS A 119 -19.36 -6.62 -5.48
C HIS A 119 -19.58 -7.89 -6.32
N ASN A 120 -19.75 -9.07 -5.70
CA ASN A 120 -19.97 -10.35 -6.40
C ASN A 120 -18.91 -10.63 -7.49
N PHE A 121 -17.62 -10.42 -7.16
CA PHE A 121 -16.48 -10.59 -8.06
C PHE A 121 -16.42 -9.62 -9.25
N THR A 122 -17.14 -8.50 -9.18
CA THR A 122 -16.94 -7.38 -10.12
C THR A 122 -15.94 -6.38 -9.54
N ALA A 123 -15.01 -5.91 -10.37
CA ALA A 123 -14.04 -4.90 -9.95
C ALA A 123 -14.77 -3.55 -9.78
N GLY A 124 -14.66 -2.97 -8.59
CA GLY A 124 -15.13 -1.61 -8.36
C GLY A 124 -14.06 -0.57 -8.68
N ASP A 125 -14.42 0.70 -8.57
CA ASP A 125 -13.57 1.83 -8.97
C ASP A 125 -12.51 2.18 -7.90
N LEU A 126 -12.66 1.72 -6.64
CA LEU A 126 -11.72 2.06 -5.55
C LEU A 126 -10.38 1.34 -5.69
N GLY A 127 -10.37 0.07 -6.09
CA GLY A 127 -9.17 -0.75 -6.25
C GLY A 127 -8.19 -0.13 -7.24
N PRO A 128 -8.59 0.11 -8.51
CA PRO A 128 -7.74 0.76 -9.50
C PRO A 128 -7.26 2.15 -9.05
N SER A 129 -8.15 2.95 -8.46
CA SER A 129 -7.82 4.30 -7.98
C SER A 129 -6.77 4.27 -6.88
N THR A 130 -6.86 3.30 -5.96
CA THR A 130 -5.91 3.13 -4.84
C THR A 130 -4.55 2.67 -5.34
N ILE A 131 -4.51 1.73 -6.28
CA ILE A 131 -3.26 1.22 -6.87
C ILE A 131 -2.50 2.34 -7.59
N VAL A 132 -3.18 3.08 -8.46
CA VAL A 132 -2.56 4.17 -9.22
C VAL A 132 -2.11 5.30 -8.28
N GLY A 133 -2.92 5.63 -7.28
CA GLY A 133 -2.59 6.63 -6.26
C GLY A 133 -1.34 6.26 -5.44
N SER A 134 -1.25 5.01 -4.97
CA SER A 134 -0.09 4.53 -4.20
C SER A 134 1.19 4.52 -5.04
N ALA A 135 1.11 4.09 -6.31
CA ALA A 135 2.25 4.15 -7.24
C ALA A 135 2.75 5.59 -7.47
N ALA A 136 1.83 6.55 -7.65
CA ALA A 136 2.18 7.96 -7.79
C ALA A 136 2.80 8.51 -6.50
N PHE A 137 2.26 8.18 -5.33
CA PHE A 137 2.80 8.60 -4.04
C PHE A 137 4.22 8.07 -3.81
N ASN A 138 4.48 6.80 -4.13
CA ASN A 138 5.80 6.19 -4.03
C ASN A 138 6.81 6.83 -5.00
N MET A 139 6.40 7.16 -6.22
CA MET A 139 7.30 7.75 -7.22
C MET A 139 7.60 9.23 -6.97
N PHE A 140 6.64 10.02 -6.49
CA PHE A 140 6.85 11.46 -6.31
C PHE A 140 7.22 11.80 -4.87
N ILE A 141 6.39 11.41 -3.90
CA ILE A 141 6.53 11.89 -2.53
C ILE A 141 7.63 11.15 -1.78
N ILE A 142 7.64 9.80 -1.84
CA ILE A 142 8.66 9.01 -1.16
C ILE A 142 10.05 9.29 -1.74
N ILE A 143 10.20 9.34 -3.06
CA ILE A 143 11.49 9.68 -3.68
C ILE A 143 11.93 11.09 -3.30
N ALA A 144 11.04 12.08 -3.32
CA ALA A 144 11.37 13.45 -2.91
C ALA A 144 11.87 13.50 -1.46
N LEU A 145 11.19 12.81 -0.54
CA LEU A 145 11.62 12.72 0.86
C LEU A 145 12.97 12.01 1.01
N CYS A 146 13.18 10.90 0.28
CA CYS A 146 14.45 10.17 0.29
C CYS A 146 15.63 11.02 -0.19
N VAL A 147 15.42 11.92 -1.16
CA VAL A 147 16.43 12.87 -1.62
C VAL A 147 16.62 14.01 -0.63
N TYR A 148 15.53 14.53 -0.06
CA TYR A 148 15.54 15.64 0.89
C TYR A 148 16.28 15.32 2.19
N VAL A 149 16.21 14.07 2.67
CA VAL A 149 16.86 13.62 3.92
C VAL A 149 18.38 13.43 3.76
N VAL A 150 18.92 13.49 2.53
CA VAL A 150 20.38 13.38 2.31
C VAL A 150 21.06 14.68 2.78
N PRO A 151 22.02 14.61 3.73
CA PRO A 151 22.74 15.80 4.21
C PRO A 151 23.53 16.50 3.11
N ASP A 152 23.67 17.82 3.24
CA ASP A 152 24.44 18.63 2.30
C ASP A 152 25.89 18.13 2.18
N GLY A 153 26.32 17.84 0.95
CA GLY A 153 27.66 17.35 0.64
C GLY A 153 27.81 15.82 0.63
N GLU A 154 26.80 15.04 1.03
CA GLU A 154 26.80 13.59 0.87
C GLU A 154 26.18 13.15 -0.47
N THR A 155 26.77 12.14 -1.12
CA THR A 155 26.18 11.50 -2.31
C THR A 155 25.91 10.03 -2.05
N ARG A 156 24.70 9.57 -2.37
CA ARG A 156 24.33 8.14 -2.30
C ARG A 156 24.55 7.52 -3.68
N LYS A 157 25.32 6.42 -3.73
CA LYS A 157 25.57 5.65 -4.97
C LYS A 157 24.93 4.28 -4.88
N ILE A 158 24.43 3.80 -6.02
CA ILE A 158 23.83 2.46 -6.14
C ILE A 158 24.97 1.41 -6.13
N LYS A 159 24.94 0.51 -5.14
CA LYS A 159 25.97 -0.54 -4.98
C LYS A 159 25.84 -1.68 -6.00
N HIS A 160 24.61 -2.02 -6.41
CA HIS A 160 24.33 -3.17 -7.26
C HIS A 160 23.68 -2.77 -8.60
N LEU A 161 24.48 -2.17 -9.49
CA LEU A 161 24.00 -1.73 -10.82
C LEU A 161 23.45 -2.88 -11.67
N ARG A 162 24.02 -4.08 -11.59
CA ARG A 162 23.52 -5.26 -12.34
C ARG A 162 22.11 -5.66 -11.91
N VAL A 163 21.82 -5.60 -10.61
CA VAL A 163 20.48 -5.88 -10.11
C VAL A 163 19.52 -4.81 -10.62
N PHE A 164 19.91 -3.53 -10.53
CA PHE A 164 19.12 -2.40 -11.01
C PHE A 164 18.69 -2.58 -12.47
N PHE A 165 19.62 -2.94 -13.37
CA PHE A 165 19.29 -3.16 -14.79
C PHE A 165 18.34 -4.34 -15.02
N VAL A 166 18.44 -5.41 -14.23
CA VAL A 166 17.54 -6.57 -14.35
C VAL A 166 16.14 -6.22 -13.82
N THR A 167 16.05 -5.36 -12.82
CA THR A 167 14.77 -5.00 -12.18
C THR A 167 14.08 -3.81 -12.83
N ALA A 168 14.81 -2.98 -13.58
CA ALA A 168 14.28 -1.85 -14.32
C ALA A 168 13.90 -2.19 -15.78
N ALA A 169 14.30 -3.36 -16.27
CA ALA A 169 13.91 -3.91 -17.57
C ALA A 169 12.56 -4.62 -17.48
#